data_AF-A0A1F7IEC6-F1
#
_entry.id   AF-A0A1F7IEC6-F1
#
_cell.length_a   1.000
_cell.length_b   1.000
_cell.length_c   1.000
_cell.angle_alpha   90.00
_cell.angle_beta   90.00
_cell.angle_gamma   90.00
#
_symmetry.space_group_name_H-M   'P 1'
#
loop_
_entity.id
_entity.type
_entity.pdbx_description
1 polymer ?
#
loop_
_entity_poly.entity_id
_entity_poly.type
_entity_poly.pdbx_seq_one_letter_code
_entity_poly.pdbx_strand_id
1 'polypeptide(L)' 'MKTLNYRLRQKLDEVYSVQPNDLGIPVLTNMYHFVTKFFKTMPFILIIPSSFVGALILYLLFGTLTIKLVSILQYGF' A
#
# COMPACT_ATOMS: atom_id res chain seq x y z
N MET A 1 20.47 -14.93 -17.24
CA MET A 1 19.49 -14.11 -16.49
C MET A 1 18.80 -14.85 -15.33
N LYS A 2 18.34 -16.11 -15.48
CA LYS A 2 17.72 -16.87 -14.37
C LYS A 2 18.63 -17.08 -13.14
N THR A 3 19.92 -17.26 -13.35
CA THR A 3 20.92 -17.53 -12.29
C THR A 3 21.24 -16.30 -11.43
N LEU A 4 21.14 -15.10 -11.99
CA LEU A 4 21.47 -13.85 -11.31
C LEU A 4 20.36 -13.48 -10.31
N ASN A 5 19.09 -13.66 -10.70
CA ASN A 5 17.95 -13.54 -9.80
C ASN A 5 18.00 -14.52 -8.60
N TYR A 6 18.49 -15.74 -8.83
CA TYR A 6 18.58 -16.73 -7.75
C TYR A 6 19.58 -16.32 -6.66
N ARG A 7 20.78 -15.88 -7.05
CA ARG A 7 21.81 -15.42 -6.10
C ARG A 7 21.40 -14.13 -5.39
N LEU A 8 20.75 -13.21 -6.11
CA LEU A 8 20.26 -11.97 -5.53
C LEU A 8 19.17 -12.22 -4.49
N ARG A 9 18.26 -13.17 -4.76
CA ARG A 9 17.22 -13.59 -3.82
C ARG A 9 17.81 -14.25 -2.57
N GLN A 10 18.80 -15.13 -2.71
CA GLN A 10 19.52 -15.69 -1.55
C GLN A 10 20.15 -14.61 -0.69
N LYS A 11 20.81 -13.60 -1.29
CA LYS A 11 21.43 -12.51 -0.54
C LYS A 11 20.41 -11.60 0.13
N LEU A 12 19.26 -11.36 -0.51
CA LEU A 12 18.16 -10.64 0.11
C LEU A 12 17.56 -11.43 1.28
N ASP A 13 17.36 -12.74 1.15
CA ASP A 13 16.85 -13.58 2.23
C ASP A 13 17.86 -13.67 3.41
N GLU A 14 19.17 -13.64 3.13
CA GLU A 14 20.23 -13.58 4.15
C GLU A 14 20.27 -12.24 4.90
N VAL A 15 20.12 -11.11 4.20
CA VAL A 15 20.25 -9.76 4.79
C VAL A 15 18.92 -9.25 5.37
N TYR A 16 17.80 -9.55 4.71
CA TYR A 16 16.44 -9.24 5.15
C TYR A 16 15.77 -10.47 5.73
N SER A 17 16.31 -11.01 6.82
CA SER A 17 15.63 -12.00 7.66
C SER A 17 14.52 -11.36 8.51
N VAL A 18 13.74 -10.45 7.92
CA VAL A 18 12.54 -9.92 8.59
C VAL A 18 11.44 -10.93 8.32
N GLN A 19 11.01 -11.63 9.37
CA GLN A 19 9.88 -12.55 9.26
C GLN A 19 8.67 -11.79 8.68
N PRO A 20 7.88 -12.43 7.79
CA PRO A 20 6.67 -11.80 7.28
C PRO A 20 5.78 -11.41 8.46
N ASN A 21 5.25 -10.19 8.46
CA ASN A 21 4.43 -9.70 9.57
C ASN A 21 3.29 -10.67 9.87
N ASP A 22 3.19 -11.10 11.12
CA ASP A 22 2.09 -11.87 11.63
C ASP A 22 1.18 -10.96 12.48
N LEU A 23 -0.10 -10.92 12.14
CA LEU A 23 -1.11 -10.14 12.84
C LEU A 23 -1.79 -10.92 13.97
N GLY A 24 -1.33 -12.16 14.25
CA GLY A 24 -1.82 -13.00 15.35
C GLY A 24 -3.15 -13.72 15.06
N ILE A 25 -3.85 -13.34 13.98
CA ILE A 25 -5.09 -13.98 13.51
C ILE A 25 -4.86 -14.50 12.09
N PRO A 26 -4.98 -15.82 11.83
CA PRO A 26 -4.61 -16.42 10.54
C PRO A 26 -5.31 -15.79 9.33
N VAL A 27 -6.60 -15.44 9.47
CA VAL A 27 -7.37 -14.78 8.41
C VAL A 27 -6.82 -13.39 8.10
N LEU A 28 -6.50 -12.62 9.14
CA LEU A 28 -6.00 -11.26 9.02
C LEU A 28 -4.58 -11.27 8.44
N THR A 29 -3.73 -12.18 8.91
CA THR A 29 -2.36 -12.39 8.39
C THR A 29 -2.39 -12.76 6.91
N ASN A 30 -3.26 -13.70 6.51
CA ASN A 30 -3.40 -14.08 5.09
C ASN A 30 -3.92 -12.93 4.22
N MET A 31 -4.93 -12.18 4.69
CA MET A 31 -5.45 -11.02 3.97
C MET A 31 -4.38 -9.94 3.83
N TYR A 32 -3.62 -9.66 4.89
CA TYR A 32 -2.52 -8.71 4.88
C TYR A 32 -1.42 -9.14 3.91
N HIS A 33 -0.99 -10.40 3.90
CA HIS A 33 0.01 -10.89 2.94
C HIS A 33 -0.49 -10.80 1.50
N PHE A 34 -1.76 -11.13 1.25
CA PHE A 34 -2.36 -11.05 -0.07
C PHE A 34 -2.38 -9.61 -0.60
N VAL A 35 -2.88 -8.67 0.20
CA VAL A 35 -2.94 -7.26 -0.16
C VAL A 35 -1.52 -6.70 -0.32
N THR A 36 -0.66 -6.85 0.68
CA THR A 36 0.69 -6.27 0.64
C THR A 36 1.55 -6.83 -0.48
N LYS A 37 1.38 -8.09 -0.90
CA LYS A 37 2.08 -8.64 -2.06
C LYS A 37 1.80 -7.84 -3.33
N PHE A 38 0.54 -7.44 -3.54
CA PHE A 38 0.18 -6.59 -4.67
C PHE A 38 0.81 -5.20 -4.53
N PHE A 39 0.66 -4.57 -3.37
CA PHE A 39 1.18 -3.23 -3.11
C PHE A 39 2.71 -3.13 -3.12
N LYS A 40 3.44 -4.20 -2.78
CA LYS A 40 4.91 -4.22 -2.81
C LYS A 40 5.49 -4.17 -4.23
N THR A 41 4.71 -4.58 -5.24
CA THR A 41 5.24 -4.72 -6.60
C THR A 41 5.08 -3.41 -7.38
N MET A 42 3.88 -2.83 -7.40
CA MET A 42 3.60 -1.52 -8.00
C MET A 42 2.42 -0.86 -7.27
N PRO A 43 2.66 -0.19 -6.13
CA PRO A 43 1.60 0.35 -5.30
C PRO A 43 0.78 1.42 -6.04
N PHE A 44 1.44 2.24 -6.85
CA PHE A 44 0.82 3.39 -7.53
C PHE A 44 -0.25 3.01 -8.55
N ILE A 45 -0.17 1.82 -9.16
CA ILE A 45 -1.15 1.36 -10.16
C ILE A 45 -2.55 1.26 -9.57
N LEU A 46 -2.67 0.81 -8.32
CA LEU A 46 -3.97 0.77 -7.64
C LEU A 46 -4.24 2.02 -6.84
N ILE A 47 -3.24 2.53 -6.12
CA ILE A 47 -3.43 3.67 -5.22
C ILE A 47 -3.92 4.89 -5.98
N ILE A 48 -3.32 5.24 -7.12
CA ILE A 48 -3.68 6.48 -7.83
C ILE A 48 -5.12 6.42 -8.34
N PRO A 49 -5.56 5.39 -9.09
CA PRO A 49 -6.95 5.29 -9.53
C PRO A 49 -7.93 5.19 -8.34
N SER A 50 -7.63 4.38 -7.33
CA SER A 50 -8.52 4.23 -6.18
C SER A 50 -8.67 5.53 -5.40
N SER A 51 -7.57 6.28 -5.24
CA SER A 51 -7.58 7.56 -4.54
C SER A 51 -8.34 8.62 -5.32
N PHE A 52 -8.22 8.63 -6.65
CA PHE A 52 -9.00 9.53 -7.50
C PHE A 52 -10.50 9.25 -7.38
N VAL A 53 -10.90 7.97 -7.50
CA VAL A 53 -12.31 7.57 -7.36
C VAL A 53 -12.82 7.90 -5.95
N GLY A 54 -12.04 7.60 -4.91
CA GLY A 54 -12.39 7.92 -3.52
C GLY A 54 -12.55 9.43 -3.30
N ALA A 55 -11.62 10.24 -3.82
CA ALA A 55 -11.68 11.69 -3.74
C ALA A 55 -12.91 12.25 -4.48
N LEU A 56 -13.24 11.70 -5.65
CA LEU A 56 -14.44 12.08 -6.40
C LEU A 56 -15.71 11.77 -5.61
N ILE A 57 -15.81 10.57 -5.02
CA ILE A 57 -16.96 10.18 -4.18
C ILE A 57 -17.08 11.12 -2.97
N LEU A 58 -15.97 11.38 -2.27
CA LEU A 58 -15.96 12.29 -1.12
C LEU A 58 -16.37 13.72 -1.52
N TYR A 59 -15.92 14.19 -2.67
CA TYR A 59 -16.34 15.48 -3.20
C TYR A 59 -17.83 15.50 -3.54
N LEU A 60 -18.36 14.43 -4.15
CA LEU A 60 -19.80 14.35 -4.47
C LEU A 60 -20.69 14.29 -3.22
N LEU A 61 -20.23 13.63 -2.16
CA LEU A 61 -20.99 13.49 -0.91
C LEU A 61 -20.92 14.73 0.00
N PHE A 62 -19.76 15.38 0.08
CA PHE A 62 -19.49 16.43 1.08
C PHE A 62 -19.12 17.79 0.46
N GLY A 63 -18.88 17.86 -0.85
CA GLY A 63 -18.66 19.09 -1.60
C GLY A 63 -17.51 19.94 -1.06
N THR A 64 -17.84 21.19 -0.72
CA THR A 64 -16.87 22.19 -0.25
C THR A 64 -16.28 21.86 1.12
N LEU A 65 -16.93 21.01 1.93
CA LEU A 65 -16.39 20.54 3.20
C LEU A 65 -15.11 19.71 2.98
N THR A 66 -15.11 18.81 1.99
CA THR A 66 -13.92 18.02 1.62
C THR A 66 -12.76 18.93 1.24
N ILE A 67 -13.01 19.98 0.45
CA ILE A 67 -11.98 20.94 0.05
C ILE A 67 -11.40 21.64 1.28
N LYS A 68 -12.25 22.15 2.18
CA LYS A 68 -11.79 22.85 3.40
C LYS A 68 -10.95 21.95 4.30
N LEU A 69 -11.40 20.71 4.53
CA LEU A 69 -10.65 19.75 5.35
C LEU A 69 -9.30 19.42 4.72
N VAL A 70 -9.26 19.15 3.42
CA VAL A 70 -8.01 18.88 2.71
C VAL A 70 -7.09 20.08 2.76
N SER A 71 -7.58 21.30 2.57
CA SER A 71 -6.77 22.51 2.70
C SER A 71 -6.20 22.67 4.11
N ILE A 72 -7.02 22.46 5.16
CA ILE A 72 -6.52 22.51 6.54
C ILE A 72 -5.43 21.46 6.77
N LEU A 73 -5.62 20.23 6.29
CA LEU A 73 -4.62 19.17 6.43
C LEU A 73 -3.36 19.47 5.62
N GLN A 74 -3.48 20.05 4.43
CA GLN A 74 -2.34 20.34 3.56
C GLN A 74 -1.50 21.52 4.08
N TYR A 75 -2.12 22.51 4.73
CA TYR A 75 -1.42 23.67 5.30
C TYR A 75 -1.16 23.54 6.81
N GLY A 76 -1.70 22.50 7.45
CA GLY A 76 -1.58 22.25 8.88
C GLY A 76 -0.44 21.28 9.26
N PHE A 77 0.19 20.64 8.27
CA PHE A 77 1.39 19.80 8.40
C PHE A 77 2.52 20.39 7.55
#